data_AF-A0A7K3XQ28-F1
#
_entry.id   AF-A0A7K3XQ28-F1
#
_cell.length_a   1.000
_cell.length_b   1.000
_cell.length_c   1.000
_cell.angle_alpha   90.00
_cell.angle_beta   90.00
_cell.angle_gamma   90.00
#
_symmetry.space_group_name_H-M   'P 1'
#
loop_
_entity.id
_entity.type
_entity.pdbx_description
1 polymer ?
#
loop_
_entity_poly.entity_id
_entity_poly.type
_entity_poly.pdbx_seq_one_letter_code
_entity_poly.pdbx_strand_id
1 'polypeptide(L)'
;EYQTMESVPLMVEAQREIARQSQVAFYNLYEAMGGVNSMVAFVENDPPLANKDYTHLNFQGGRRVAGIFVKSLINEYQKYNDRIKKNTPAGSALVVSAK
;
A
#
# COMPACT_ATOMS: atom_id res chain seq x y z
N GLU A 1 11.05 4.15 25.86
CA GLU A 1 10.44 3.16 24.95
C GLU A 1 10.19 3.85 23.61
N TYR A 2 10.37 3.16 22.48
CA TYR A 2 10.08 3.73 21.16
C TYR A 2 8.59 3.55 20.85
N GLN A 3 7.98 4.56 20.24
CA GLN A 3 6.57 4.55 19.85
C GLN A 3 6.39 5.34 18.55
N THR A 4 5.31 5.05 17.82
CA THR A 4 4.92 5.86 16.67
C THR A 4 4.74 7.31 17.07
N MET A 5 5.40 8.22 16.35
CA MET A 5 5.19 9.65 16.53
C MET A 5 3.76 10.03 16.17
N GLU A 6 3.11 10.86 16.98
CA GLU A 6 1.73 11.31 16.76
C GLU A 6 1.52 11.99 15.40
N SER A 7 2.57 12.62 14.86
CA SER A 7 2.54 13.26 13.54
C SER A 7 2.44 12.28 12.37
N VAL A 8 2.79 11.00 12.54
CA VAL A 8 2.75 9.99 11.47
C VAL A 8 1.32 9.74 10.97
N PRO A 9 0.33 9.36 11.80
CA PRO A 9 -1.05 9.19 11.32
C PRO A 9 -1.64 10.48 10.75
N LEU A 10 -1.28 11.66 11.29
CA LEU A 10 -1.71 12.95 10.73
C LEU A 10 -1.16 13.18 9.32
N MET A 11 0.12 12.85 9.09
CA MET A 11 0.75 12.93 7.77
C MET A 11 0.12 11.94 6.78
N VAL A 12 -0.17 10.72 7.23
CA VAL A 12 -0.86 9.70 6.41
C VAL A 12 -2.22 10.22 5.95
N GLU A 13 -2.98 10.88 6.82
CA GLU A 13 -4.28 11.43 6.46
C GLU A 13 -4.17 12.64 5.53
N ALA A 14 -3.19 13.53 5.75
CA ALA A 14 -2.92 14.63 4.83
C ALA A 14 -2.57 14.13 3.42
N GLN A 15 -1.73 13.09 3.30
CA GLN A 15 -1.39 12.46 2.03
C GLN A 15 -2.61 11.81 1.35
N ARG A 16 -3.49 11.16 2.13
CA ARG A 16 -4.75 10.59 1.63
C ARG A 16 -5.65 11.68 1.04
N GLU A 17 -5.80 12.79 1.75
CA GLU A 17 -6.64 13.90 1.30
C GLU A 17 -6.09 14.56 0.03
N ILE A 18 -4.77 14.78 -0.05
CA ILE A 18 -4.11 15.27 -1.25
C ILE A 18 -4.37 14.35 -2.44
N ALA A 19 -4.26 13.03 -2.24
CA ALA A 19 -4.51 12.06 -3.30
C ALA A 19 -5.97 12.08 -3.76
N ARG A 20 -6.92 12.21 -2.83
CA ARG A 20 -8.35 12.35 -3.12
C ARG A 20 -8.63 13.60 -3.96
N GLN A 21 -8.09 14.75 -3.56
CA GLN A 21 -8.26 16.02 -4.26
C GLN A 21 -7.61 16.03 -5.64
N SER A 22 -6.44 15.41 -5.76
CA SER A 22 -5.65 15.35 -7.00
C SER A 22 -6.07 14.20 -7.92
N GLN A 23 -7.03 13.37 -7.51
CA GLN A 23 -7.49 12.18 -8.24
C GLN A 23 -6.37 11.19 -8.59
N VAL A 24 -5.40 11.03 -7.70
CA VAL A 24 -4.33 10.03 -7.83
C VAL A 24 -4.53 8.89 -6.84
N ALA A 25 -3.94 7.73 -7.13
CA ALA A 25 -3.99 6.60 -6.22
C ALA A 25 -3.19 6.88 -4.94
N PHE A 26 -3.67 6.39 -3.81
CA PHE A 26 -3.00 6.43 -2.52
C PHE A 26 -2.78 5.02 -1.99
N TYR A 27 -1.57 4.75 -1.49
CA TYR A 27 -1.23 3.50 -0.81
C TYR A 27 -0.78 3.80 0.62
N ASN A 28 -1.54 3.28 1.59
CA ASN A 28 -1.25 3.48 3.00
C ASN A 28 -0.19 2.47 3.48
N LEU A 29 1.09 2.83 3.31
CA LEU A 29 2.20 2.01 3.77
C LEU A 29 2.19 1.80 5.29
N TYR A 30 1.82 2.82 6.05
CA TYR A 30 1.76 2.75 7.51
C TYR A 30 0.80 1.63 7.99
N GLU A 31 -0.41 1.59 7.45
CA GLU A 31 -1.37 0.50 7.71
C GLU A 31 -0.88 -0.83 7.15
N ALA A 32 -0.26 -0.85 5.97
CA ALA A 32 0.27 -2.07 5.38
C ALA A 32 1.39 -2.72 6.22
N MET A 33 2.12 -1.93 7.01
CA MET A 33 3.10 -2.43 7.98
C MET A 33 2.45 -2.94 9.29
N GLY A 34 1.20 -2.55 9.57
CA GLY A 34 0.48 -2.89 10.79
C GLY A 34 0.08 -1.69 11.66
N GLY A 35 0.31 -0.46 11.19
CA GLY A 35 -0.13 0.75 11.88
C GLY A 35 0.72 1.11 13.09
N VAL A 36 0.06 1.47 14.20
CA VAL A 36 0.70 1.97 15.42
C VAL A 36 1.76 0.98 15.91
N ASN A 37 2.96 1.48 16.19
CA ASN A 37 4.12 0.73 16.66
C ASN A 37 4.60 -0.40 15.73
N SER A 38 4.12 -0.47 14.49
CA SER A 38 4.59 -1.47 13.52
C SER A 38 6.09 -1.40 13.26
N MET A 39 6.68 -0.20 13.26
CA MET A 39 8.14 -0.07 13.10
C MET A 39 8.91 -0.67 14.28
N VAL A 40 8.41 -0.51 15.52
CA VAL A 40 9.00 -1.16 16.71
C VAL A 40 8.94 -2.68 16.55
N ALA A 41 7.77 -3.20 16.18
CA ALA A 41 7.61 -4.63 15.90
C ALA A 41 8.54 -5.13 14.77
N PHE A 42 8.83 -4.31 13.76
CA PHE A 42 9.76 -4.66 12.69
C PHE A 42 11.22 -4.67 13.14
N VAL A 43 11.62 -3.76 14.03
CA VAL A 43 12.97 -3.74 14.62
C VAL A 43 13.17 -4.93 15.57
N GLU A 44 12.14 -5.27 16.34
CA GLU A 44 12.19 -6.33 17.35
C GLU A 44 11.87 -7.73 16.81
N ASN A 45 11.44 -7.85 15.54
CA ASN A 45 11.19 -9.14 14.90
C ASN A 45 12.48 -10.00 14.85
N ASP A 46 12.30 -11.33 14.84
CA ASP A 46 13.39 -12.29 14.61
C ASP A 46 13.10 -13.14 13.35
N PRO A 47 13.88 -13.01 12.26
CA PRO A 47 14.98 -12.06 12.05
C PRO A 47 14.49 -10.61 11.93
N PRO A 48 15.31 -9.59 12.26
CA PRO A 48 14.90 -8.19 12.16
C PRO A 48 14.43 -7.81 10.76
N LEU A 49 13.41 -6.96 10.67
CA LEU A 49 12.86 -6.42 9.41
C LEU A 49 13.23 -4.94 9.19
N ALA A 50 13.68 -4.25 10.24
CA ALA A 50 14.14 -2.87 10.19
C ALA A 50 15.46 -2.68 10.95
N ASN A 51 16.11 -1.54 10.70
CA ASN A 51 17.34 -1.13 11.36
C ASN A 51 17.05 -0.54 12.75
N LYS A 52 18.06 -0.57 13.64
CA LYS A 52 17.95 -0.01 15.01
C LYS A 52 17.83 1.51 15.07
N ASP A 53 17.73 2.19 13.92
CA ASP A 53 17.39 3.61 13.82
C ASP A 53 15.87 3.87 13.82
N TYR A 54 15.05 2.81 13.89
CA TYR A 54 13.59 2.86 13.92
C TYR A 54 12.98 3.66 12.76
N THR A 55 13.67 3.74 11.63
CA THR A 55 13.23 4.48 10.45
C THR A 55 13.39 3.66 9.18
N HIS A 56 14.53 2.99 9.00
CA HIS A 56 14.85 2.32 7.76
C HIS A 56 14.53 0.82 7.83
N LEU A 57 13.76 0.33 6.86
CA LEU A 57 13.61 -1.11 6.62
C LEU A 57 14.94 -1.70 6.16
N ASN A 58 15.24 -2.92 6.57
CA ASN A 58 16.33 -3.69 5.98
C ASN A 58 15.84 -4.45 4.75
N PHE A 59 16.72 -5.22 4.09
CA PHE A 59 16.37 -5.96 2.88
C PHE A 59 15.19 -6.92 3.07
N GLN A 60 15.08 -7.58 4.22
CA GLN A 60 13.99 -8.51 4.51
C GLN A 60 12.66 -7.77 4.74
N GLY A 61 12.68 -6.67 5.51
CA GLY A 61 11.50 -5.84 5.70
C GLY A 61 11.01 -5.20 4.41
N GLY A 62 11.93 -4.68 3.60
CA GLY A 62 11.62 -4.14 2.27
C GLY A 62 10.96 -5.18 1.36
N ARG A 63 11.49 -6.42 1.34
CA ARG A 63 10.89 -7.53 0.60
C ARG A 63 9.48 -7.87 1.09
N ARG A 64 9.26 -7.90 2.41
CA ARG A 64 7.96 -8.16 3.01
C ARG A 64 6.93 -7.10 2.60
N VAL A 65 7.27 -5.83 2.78
CA VAL A 65 6.39 -4.70 2.45
C VAL A 65 6.09 -4.63 0.96
N ALA A 66 7.09 -4.84 0.10
CA ALA A 66 6.89 -4.90 -1.35
C ALA A 66 5.93 -6.03 -1.75
N GLY A 67 6.03 -7.19 -1.10
CA GLY A 67 5.10 -8.30 -1.33
C GLY A 67 3.66 -7.96 -0.96
N ILE A 68 3.44 -7.21 0.12
CA ILE A 68 2.10 -6.71 0.51
C ILE A 68 1.60 -5.72 -0.54
N PHE A 69 2.43 -4.77 -0.96
CA PHE A 69 2.07 -3.77 -1.96
C PHE A 69 1.66 -4.40 -3.30
N VAL A 70 2.46 -5.33 -3.84
CA VAL A 70 2.16 -5.99 -5.12
C VAL A 70 0.85 -6.77 -5.03
N LYS A 71 0.61 -7.51 -3.93
CA LYS A 71 -0.66 -8.21 -3.73
C LYS A 71 -1.85 -7.25 -3.72
N SER A 72 -1.74 -6.13 -2.99
CA SER A 72 -2.81 -5.12 -2.94
C SER A 72 -3.06 -4.49 -4.32
N LEU A 73 -2.01 -4.16 -5.06
CA LEU A 73 -2.11 -3.57 -6.39
C LEU A 73 -2.79 -4.52 -7.39
N ILE A 74 -2.37 -5.79 -7.41
CA ILE A 74 -2.97 -6.80 -8.30
C ILE A 74 -4.42 -7.08 -7.93
N ASN A 75 -4.75 -7.12 -6.63
CA ASN A 75 -6.13 -7.29 -6.18
C ASN A 75 -7.03 -6.14 -6.67
N GLU A 76 -6.58 -4.89 -6.55
CA GLU A 76 -7.36 -3.74 -7.05
C GLU A 76 -7.45 -3.71 -8.58
N TYR A 77 -6.39 -4.11 -9.29
CA TYR A 77 -6.41 -4.26 -10.75
C TYR A 77 -7.43 -5.31 -11.21
N GLN A 78 -7.50 -6.46 -10.54
CA GLN A 78 -8.50 -7.49 -10.82
C GLN A 78 -9.92 -6.98 -10.60
N LYS A 79 -10.18 -6.31 -9.46
CA LYS A 79 -11.48 -5.68 -9.18
C LYS A 79 -11.87 -4.65 -10.25
N TYR A 80 -10.92 -3.85 -10.71
CA TYR A 80 -11.15 -2.91 -11.81
C TYR A 80 -11.57 -3.64 -13.09
N ASN A 81 -10.83 -4.67 -13.51
CA ASN A 81 -11.17 -5.45 -14.70
C ASN A 81 -12.54 -6.14 -14.60
N ASP A 82 -12.90 -6.66 -13.43
CA ASP A 82 -14.20 -7.29 -13.21
C ASP A 82 -15.34 -6.27 -13.30
N ARG A 83 -15.13 -5.03 -12.84
CA ARG A 83 -16.09 -3.93 -13.03
C ARG A 83 -16.26 -3.57 -14.50
N ILE A 84 -15.16 -3.49 -15.25
CA ILE A 84 -15.20 -3.22 -16.70
C ILE A 84 -15.97 -4.34 -17.42
N LYS A 85 -15.67 -5.62 -17.15
CA LYS A 85 -16.37 -6.75 -17.77
C LYS A 85 -17.88 -6.76 -17.49
N LYS A 86 -18.29 -6.46 -16.26
CA LYS A 86 -19.72 -6.38 -15.88
C LYS A 86 -20.46 -5.23 -16.58
N ASN A 87 -19.76 -4.15 -16.87
CA ASN A 87 -20.35 -2.93 -17.42
C ASN A 87 -20.31 -2.87 -18.96
N THR A 88 -19.64 -3.82 -19.62
CA THR A 88 -19.60 -3.92 -21.09
C THR A 88 -20.77 -4.78 -21.58
N PRO A 89 -21.72 -4.26 -22.39
CA PRO A 89 -22.78 -5.05 -22.99
C PRO A 89 -22.21 -6.15 -23.89
N ALA A 90 -22.86 -7.31 -23.91
CA ALA A 90 -22.42 -8.50 -24.67
C ALA A 90 -22.25 -8.29 -26.20
N GLY A 91 -22.66 -7.13 -26.74
CA GLY A 91 -22.56 -6.77 -28.16
C GLY A 91 -21.52 -5.70 -28.53
N SER A 92 -20.78 -5.10 -27.58
CA SER A 92 -19.80 -4.05 -27.88
C SER A 92 -18.34 -4.53 -27.83
N ALA A 93 -18.11 -5.85 -27.91
CA ALA A 93 -16.78 -6.44 -27.95
C ALA A 93 -16.10 -6.25 -29.32
N LEU A 94 -15.92 -4.99 -29.73
CA LEU A 94 -14.97 -4.55 -30.74
C LEU A 94 -14.34 -3.27 -30.17
N VAL A 95 -13.03 -3.15 -30.31
CA VAL A 95 -12.20 -2.01 -29.84
C VAL A 95 -11.73 -2.04 -28.38
N VAL A 96 -11.19 -3.16 -27.90
CA VAL A 96 -10.01 -3.08 -26.99
C VAL A 96 -9.01 -4.19 -27.35
N SER A 97 -8.58 -4.20 -28.61
CA SER A 97 -7.30 -4.79 -29.01
C SER A 97 -6.58 -3.71 -29.80
N ALA A 98 -5.85 -2.86 -29.10
CA ALA A 98 -4.93 -1.92 -29.72
C ALA A 98 -3.89 -1.45 -28.69
N LYS A 99 -2.70 -2.04 -28.86
CA LYS A 99 -1.37 -1.65 -28.39
C LYS A 99 -0.99 -1.97 -26.95
#